data_AF-A0A150GL39-F1
#
_entry.id   AF-A0A150GL39-F1
#
_cell.length_a   1.000
_cell.length_b   1.000
_cell.length_c   1.000
_cell.angle_alpha   90.00
_cell.angle_beta   90.00
_cell.angle_gamma   90.00
#
_symmetry.space_group_name_H-M   'P 1'
#
loop_
_entity.id
_entity.type
_entity.pdbx_description
1 polymer ?
#
loop_
_entity_poly.entity_id
_entity_poly.type
_entity_poly.pdbx_seq_one_letter_code
_entity_poly.pdbx_strand_id
1 'polypeptide(L)'
;MSMVAGKMDAVSVNRVWEEHIKKENRTLRLNEQFAITNPRKMDILPEKPNRTVPTPNPDSATVEAATETLHSLAAAKDVDKVPVDRFALPITGNMEYGFLHRVKVGKANPQFHHPHNPCELTDYAQEYLKSFNGVGPYTSRTSH
;
A
#
# COMPACT_ATOMS: atom_id res chain seq x y z
N MET A 1 3.54 -41.57 32.55
CA MET A 1 3.47 -43.04 32.36
C MET A 1 4.38 -43.39 31.18
N SER A 2 5.57 -43.94 31.47
CA SER A 2 6.49 -44.44 30.44
C SER A 2 6.09 -45.88 30.10
N MET A 3 5.51 -46.11 28.93
CA MET A 3 5.09 -47.43 28.49
C MET A 3 5.90 -47.88 27.28
N VAL A 4 6.79 -48.86 27.54
CA VAL A 4 7.11 -50.01 26.67
C VAL A 4 7.54 -49.69 25.23
N ALA A 5 8.52 -48.83 25.02
CA ALA A 5 9.07 -48.57 23.68
C ALA A 5 10.06 -49.65 23.16
N GLY A 6 10.35 -50.70 23.94
CA GLY A 6 11.40 -51.69 23.61
C GLY A 6 10.96 -53.14 23.43
N LYS A 7 9.67 -53.48 23.59
CA LYS A 7 9.20 -54.89 23.54
C LYS A 7 8.12 -55.20 22.50
N MET A 8 7.65 -54.20 21.75
CA MET A 8 6.53 -54.34 20.83
C MET A 8 6.92 -53.76 19.47
N ASP A 9 6.69 -54.54 18.41
CA ASP A 9 6.88 -54.09 17.03
C ASP A 9 5.96 -52.91 16.71
N ALA A 10 6.37 -52.03 15.81
CA ALA A 10 5.63 -50.82 15.44
C ALA A 10 4.20 -51.13 14.98
N VAL A 11 3.99 -52.27 14.31
CA VAL A 11 2.66 -52.74 13.88
C VAL A 11 1.76 -53.04 15.08
N SER A 12 2.33 -53.62 16.14
CA SER A 12 1.57 -53.96 17.34
C SER A 12 1.18 -52.72 18.16
N VAL A 13 2.03 -51.69 18.19
CA VAL A 13 1.71 -50.39 18.81
C VAL A 13 0.56 -49.71 18.07
N ASN A 14 0.60 -49.70 16.73
CA ASN A 14 -0.46 -49.14 15.90
C ASN A 14 -1.80 -49.87 16.14
N ARG A 15 -1.77 -51.18 16.32
CA ARG A 15 -2.99 -51.97 16.59
C ARG A 15 -3.58 -51.67 17.96
N VAL A 16 -2.75 -51.46 18.99
CA VAL A 16 -3.22 -51.02 20.31
C VAL A 16 -3.85 -49.63 20.22
N TRP A 17 -3.25 -48.73 19.46
CA TRP A 17 -3.78 -47.39 19.22
C TRP A 17 -5.13 -47.42 18.50
N GLU A 18 -5.26 -48.25 17.47
CA GLU A 18 -6.51 -48.44 16.73
C GLU A 18 -7.64 -48.94 17.63
N GLU A 19 -7.35 -49.90 18.51
CA GLU A 19 -8.32 -50.38 19.51
C GLU A 19 -8.68 -49.31 20.55
N HIS A 20 -7.74 -48.43 20.89
CA HIS A 20 -7.99 -47.30 21.78
C HIS A 20 -8.97 -46.31 21.13
N ILE A 21 -8.72 -45.93 19.87
CA ILE A 21 -9.61 -45.06 19.08
C ILE A 21 -11.00 -45.70 18.93
N LYS A 22 -11.09 -47.00 18.64
CA LYS A 22 -12.37 -47.71 18.53
C LYS A 22 -13.18 -47.65 19.84
N LYS A 23 -12.51 -47.80 20.99
CA LYS A 23 -13.16 -47.72 22.31
C LYS A 23 -13.62 -46.30 22.65
N GLU A 24 -12.81 -45.30 22.32
CA GLU A 24 -13.14 -43.89 22.50
C GLU A 24 -14.34 -43.49 21.64
N ASN A 25 -14.32 -43.82 20.34
CA ASN A 25 -15.43 -43.56 19.41
C ASN A 25 -16.72 -44.25 19.83
N ARG A 26 -16.66 -45.41 20.49
CA ARG A 26 -17.86 -46.09 21.03
C ARG A 26 -18.51 -45.32 22.17
N THR A 27 -17.73 -44.54 22.91
CA THR A 27 -18.16 -43.84 24.13
C THR A 27 -18.44 -42.37 23.89
N LEU A 28 -17.85 -41.78 22.84
CA LEU A 28 -18.19 -40.47 22.32
C LEU A 28 -19.62 -40.48 21.78
N ARG A 29 -20.56 -40.04 22.62
CA ARG A 29 -21.92 -39.69 22.21
C ARG A 29 -22.02 -38.19 22.11
N LEU A 30 -22.62 -37.70 21.03
CA LEU A 30 -23.00 -36.30 20.92
C LEU A 30 -23.97 -36.01 22.08
N ASN A 31 -23.65 -35.00 22.89
CA ASN A 31 -24.58 -34.55 23.90
C ASN A 31 -25.74 -33.84 23.19
N GLU A 32 -26.87 -34.52 23.02
CA GLU A 32 -28.08 -33.99 22.41
C GLU A 32 -28.83 -33.02 23.35
N GLN A 33 -28.48 -33.03 24.64
CA GLN A 33 -29.05 -32.17 25.66
C GLN A 33 -28.24 -30.87 25.76
N PHE A 34 -28.48 -29.93 24.85
CA PHE A 34 -27.93 -28.57 24.88
C PHE A 34 -28.64 -27.65 25.89
N ALA A 35 -29.13 -28.20 26.99
CA ALA A 35 -29.74 -27.41 28.05
C ALA A 35 -28.64 -26.99 29.03
N ILE A 36 -28.51 -25.69 29.25
CA ILE A 36 -27.70 -25.15 30.35
C ILE A 36 -28.30 -25.72 31.64
N THR A 37 -27.56 -26.62 32.31
CA THR A 37 -28.02 -27.36 33.49
C THR A 37 -28.44 -26.45 34.65
N ASN A 38 -27.98 -25.20 34.65
CA ASN A 38 -28.40 -24.19 35.62
C ASN A 38 -28.60 -22.81 34.94
N PRO A 39 -29.86 -22.35 34.78
CA PRO A 39 -30.15 -21.06 34.13
C PRO A 39 -29.65 -19.85 34.93
N ARG A 40 -29.28 -20.02 36.20
CA ARG A 40 -28.68 -18.96 37.04
C ARG A 40 -27.17 -18.84 36.87
N LYS A 41 -26.55 -19.78 36.15
CA LYS A 41 -25.09 -19.83 35.92
C LYS A 41 -24.77 -19.65 34.43
N MET A 42 -25.53 -18.78 33.77
CA MET A 42 -25.19 -18.33 32.42
C MET A 42 -23.97 -17.42 32.50
N ASP A 43 -22.83 -17.90 32.03
CA ASP A 43 -21.65 -17.04 31.84
C ASP A 43 -21.96 -16.05 30.71
N ILE A 44 -22.12 -14.77 31.07
CA ILE A 44 -22.28 -13.70 30.10
C ILE A 44 -20.91 -13.44 29.48
N LEU A 45 -20.68 -14.00 28.29
CA LEU A 45 -19.46 -13.74 27.54
C LEU A 45 -19.48 -12.27 27.06
N PRO A 46 -18.40 -11.51 27.29
CA PRO A 46 -18.30 -10.16 26.76
C PRO A 46 -18.30 -10.21 25.22
N GLU A 47 -18.84 -9.15 24.65
CA GLU A 47 -18.87 -8.88 23.22
C GLU A 47 -17.47 -9.01 22.60
N LYS A 48 -17.38 -9.53 21.38
CA LYS A 48 -16.08 -9.63 20.70
C LYS A 48 -15.44 -8.25 20.58
N PRO A 49 -14.14 -8.08 20.87
CA PRO A 49 -13.44 -6.80 20.72
C PRO A 49 -13.58 -6.19 19.32
N ASN A 50 -13.75 -7.04 18.31
CA ASN A 50 -13.89 -6.64 16.91
C ASN A 50 -15.35 -6.48 16.46
N ARG A 51 -16.30 -6.37 17.39
CA ARG A 51 -17.68 -6.08 17.02
C ARG A 51 -17.78 -4.63 16.55
N THR A 52 -17.85 -4.44 15.24
CA THR A 52 -18.21 -3.17 14.63
C THR A 52 -19.72 -2.98 14.77
N VAL A 53 -20.15 -2.04 15.62
CA VAL A 53 -21.54 -1.56 15.60
C VAL A 53 -21.66 -0.65 14.38
N PRO A 54 -22.53 -0.97 13.40
CA PRO A 54 -22.75 -0.07 12.27
C PRO A 54 -23.20 1.28 12.83
N THR A 55 -22.42 2.31 12.59
CA THR A 55 -22.81 3.67 12.95
C THR A 55 -24.03 4.02 12.11
N PRO A 56 -25.09 4.62 12.69
CA PRO A 56 -26.23 5.09 11.91
C PRO A 56 -25.76 6.01 10.80
N ASN A 57 -26.38 5.93 9.62
CA ASN A 57 -26.10 6.87 8.56
C ASN A 57 -26.33 8.30 9.10
N PRO A 58 -25.37 9.22 8.90
CA PRO A 58 -25.50 10.59 9.37
C PRO A 58 -26.74 11.25 8.73
N ASP A 59 -27.40 12.12 9.48
CA ASP A 59 -28.54 12.88 8.99
C ASP A 59 -28.10 13.86 7.89
N SER A 60 -28.99 14.15 6.95
CA SER A 60 -28.79 15.09 5.83
C SER A 60 -28.17 16.41 6.27
N ALA A 61 -28.66 17.01 7.35
CA ALA A 61 -28.13 18.25 7.90
C ALA A 61 -26.69 18.13 8.41
N THR A 62 -26.32 16.97 8.97
CA THR A 62 -24.95 16.73 9.44
C THR A 62 -23.98 16.52 8.27
N VAL A 63 -24.46 15.90 7.19
CA VAL A 63 -23.71 15.76 5.94
C VAL A 63 -23.49 17.12 5.30
N GLU A 64 -24.52 17.96 5.21
CA GLU A 64 -24.43 19.31 4.64
C GLU A 64 -23.43 20.18 5.43
N ALA A 65 -23.52 20.22 6.76
CA ALA A 65 -22.57 20.94 7.61
C ALA A 65 -21.13 20.41 7.47
N ALA A 66 -20.95 19.08 7.34
CA ALA A 66 -19.64 18.49 7.08
C ALA A 66 -19.11 18.87 5.69
N THR A 67 -19.97 18.94 4.67
CA THR A 67 -19.57 19.36 3.33
C THR A 67 -19.22 20.85 3.28
N GLU A 68 -19.94 21.71 3.99
CA GLU A 68 -19.62 23.14 4.06
C GLU A 68 -18.29 23.39 4.80
N THR A 69 -18.06 22.68 5.91
CA THR A 69 -16.79 22.77 6.64
C THR A 69 -15.63 22.25 5.80
N LEU A 70 -15.78 21.10 5.12
CA LEU A 70 -14.80 20.61 4.15
C LEU A 70 -14.60 21.60 3.01
N HIS A 71 -15.66 22.20 2.47
CA HIS A 71 -15.55 23.19 1.41
C HIS A 71 -14.92 24.49 1.91
N SER A 72 -15.01 24.84 3.20
CA SER A 72 -14.34 26.02 3.77
C SER A 72 -12.84 25.79 4.02
N LEU A 73 -12.48 24.57 4.45
CA LEU A 73 -11.12 24.17 4.81
C LEU A 73 -10.32 23.70 3.58
N ALA A 74 -10.98 22.96 2.70
CA ALA A 74 -10.45 22.48 1.43
C ALA A 74 -10.81 23.40 0.26
N ALA A 75 -11.57 24.49 0.49
CA ALA A 75 -11.73 25.54 -0.51
C ALA A 75 -10.35 25.90 -1.02
N ALA A 76 -10.25 25.81 -2.33
CA ALA A 76 -9.10 26.01 -3.15
C ALA A 76 -8.50 27.43 -3.09
N LYS A 77 -8.53 28.12 -1.95
CA LYS A 77 -8.01 29.49 -1.75
C LYS A 77 -6.57 29.65 -2.22
N ASP A 78 -5.82 28.55 -2.25
CA ASP A 78 -4.41 28.50 -2.67
C ASP A 78 -4.13 27.38 -3.68
N VAL A 79 -5.13 26.93 -4.46
CA VAL A 79 -4.89 25.89 -5.49
C VAL A 79 -3.99 26.41 -6.62
N ASP A 80 -4.12 27.70 -6.94
CA ASP A 80 -3.29 28.32 -7.98
C ASP A 80 -1.86 28.62 -7.51
N LYS A 81 -1.60 28.52 -6.20
CA LYS A 81 -0.28 28.76 -5.63
C LYS A 81 0.57 27.50 -5.75
N VAL A 82 1.82 27.68 -6.18
CA VAL A 82 2.81 26.61 -6.12
C VAL A 82 3.06 26.20 -4.65
N PRO A 83 3.40 24.93 -4.38
CA PRO A 83 3.58 24.42 -3.01
C PRO A 83 4.51 25.26 -2.13
N VAL A 84 5.52 25.89 -2.72
CA VAL A 84 6.50 26.76 -2.05
C VAL A 84 5.89 28.06 -1.52
N ASP A 85 4.85 28.58 -2.19
CA ASP A 85 4.13 29.78 -1.74
C ASP A 85 3.00 29.45 -0.76
N ARG A 86 2.59 28.17 -0.73
CA ARG A 86 1.48 27.67 0.09
C ARG A 86 1.95 27.20 1.46
N PHE A 87 3.10 26.55 1.51
CA PHE A 87 3.64 25.93 2.71
C PHE A 87 5.03 26.47 3.00
N ALA A 88 5.35 26.68 4.28
CA ALA A 88 6.70 27.10 4.67
C ALA A 88 7.74 25.97 4.47
N LEU A 89 7.30 24.72 4.54
CA LEU A 89 8.11 23.50 4.44
C LEU A 89 7.34 22.43 3.67
N PRO A 90 8.02 21.46 3.02
CA PRO A 90 7.37 20.35 2.34
C PRO A 90 6.62 19.49 3.37
N ILE A 91 5.34 19.20 3.09
CA ILE A 91 4.48 18.41 4.00
C ILE A 91 4.57 16.91 3.69
N THR A 92 4.82 16.55 2.42
CA THR A 92 4.91 15.17 1.96
C THR A 92 6.26 14.91 1.30
N GLY A 93 6.71 13.65 1.29
CA GLY A 93 7.98 13.28 0.66
C GLY A 93 8.03 13.62 -0.84
N ASN A 94 6.90 13.57 -1.54
CA ASN A 94 6.82 13.99 -2.94
C ASN A 94 7.05 15.50 -3.12
N MET A 95 6.69 16.32 -2.12
CA MET A 95 6.89 17.77 -2.17
C MET A 95 8.35 18.16 -1.93
N GLU A 96 9.15 17.33 -1.24
CA GLU A 96 10.57 17.63 -0.99
C GLU A 96 11.35 17.83 -2.29
N TYR A 97 11.01 17.06 -3.32
CA TYR A 97 11.60 17.19 -4.64
C TYR A 97 11.20 18.53 -5.29
N GLY A 98 12.18 19.42 -5.45
CA GLY A 98 11.97 20.71 -6.10
C GLY A 98 11.32 21.78 -5.22
N PHE A 99 11.04 21.51 -3.93
CA PHE A 99 10.51 22.52 -3.01
C PHE A 99 11.44 23.75 -2.94
N LEU A 100 12.75 23.50 -2.89
CA LEU A 100 13.78 24.54 -2.77
C LEU A 100 14.30 25.03 -4.12
N HIS A 101 13.52 24.94 -5.21
CA HIS A 101 13.96 25.36 -6.55
C HIS A 101 14.35 26.85 -6.66
N ARG A 102 13.83 27.71 -5.78
CA ARG A 102 14.18 29.14 -5.73
C ARG A 102 15.56 29.39 -5.11
N VAL A 103 16.10 28.41 -4.38
CA VAL A 103 17.45 28.53 -3.81
C VAL A 103 18.43 28.54 -4.97
N LYS A 104 19.13 29.66 -5.13
CA LYS A 104 20.20 29.78 -6.11
C LYS A 104 21.31 28.82 -5.69
N VAL A 105 21.40 27.69 -6.38
CA VAL A 105 22.56 26.80 -6.27
C VAL A 105 23.80 27.61 -6.63
N GLY A 106 24.87 27.47 -5.83
CA GLY A 106 26.13 28.14 -6.10
C GLY A 106 26.63 27.83 -7.52
N LYS A 107 27.51 28.69 -8.06
CA LYS A 107 28.14 28.41 -9.36
C LYS A 107 28.77 27.02 -9.33
N ALA A 108 28.53 26.23 -10.38
CA ALA A 108 29.13 24.92 -10.51
C ALA A 108 30.66 25.02 -10.39
N ASN A 109 31.27 24.09 -9.66
CA ASN A 109 32.72 24.08 -9.49
C ASN A 109 33.39 23.91 -10.87
N PRO A 110 34.25 24.84 -11.33
CA PRO A 110 34.92 24.74 -12.62
C PRO A 110 35.72 23.45 -12.81
N GLN A 111 36.21 22.84 -11.72
CA GLN A 111 36.95 21.59 -11.76
C GLN A 111 36.10 20.39 -12.21
N PHE A 112 34.79 20.45 -12.03
CA PHE A 112 33.87 19.36 -12.36
C PHE A 112 32.82 19.78 -13.41
N HIS A 113 32.87 21.03 -13.89
CA HIS A 113 31.92 21.55 -14.86
C HIS A 113 32.52 21.48 -16.27
N HIS A 114 32.18 20.41 -17.00
CA HIS A 114 32.64 20.17 -18.37
C HIS A 114 31.43 20.04 -19.30
N PRO A 115 30.77 21.16 -19.66
CA PRO A 115 29.69 21.12 -20.62
C PRO A 115 30.22 20.70 -21.99
N HIS A 116 29.44 19.89 -22.70
CA HIS A 116 29.71 19.58 -24.10
C HIS A 116 29.38 20.82 -24.94
N ASN A 117 30.42 21.40 -25.53
CA ASN A 117 30.25 22.46 -26.52
C ASN A 117 30.07 21.84 -27.91
N PRO A 118 29.24 22.44 -28.77
CA PRO A 118 29.21 22.04 -30.16
C PRO A 118 30.58 22.26 -30.81
N CYS A 119 30.92 21.40 -31.77
CA CYS A 119 32.08 21.55 -32.63
C CYS A 119 31.63 21.93 -34.05
N GLU A 120 32.60 22.32 -34.88
CA GLU A 120 32.35 22.74 -36.26
C GLU A 120 31.51 21.73 -37.06
N LEU A 121 31.72 20.43 -36.83
CA LEU A 121 30.96 19.37 -37.49
C LEU A 121 29.49 19.35 -37.04
N THR A 122 29.23 19.52 -35.75
CA THR A 122 27.85 19.56 -35.23
C THR A 122 27.15 20.85 -35.64
N ASP A 123 27.87 21.96 -35.72
CA ASP A 123 27.34 23.23 -36.20
C ASP A 123 26.98 23.13 -37.68
N TYR A 124 27.88 22.58 -38.50
CA TYR A 124 27.61 22.30 -39.92
C TYR A 124 26.39 21.39 -40.09
N ALA A 125 26.29 20.29 -39.33
CA ALA A 125 25.16 19.39 -39.40
C ALA A 125 23.83 20.10 -39.02
N GLN A 126 23.87 20.98 -38.03
CA GLN A 126 22.72 21.76 -37.61
C GLN A 126 22.32 22.82 -38.65
N GLU A 127 23.28 23.50 -39.27
CA GLU A 127 23.04 24.44 -40.38
C GLU A 127 22.54 23.74 -41.64
N TYR A 128 23.07 22.55 -41.94
CA TYR A 128 22.59 21.71 -43.03
C TYR A 128 21.12 21.36 -42.82
N LEU A 129 20.74 20.84 -41.65
CA LEU A 129 19.34 20.53 -41.35
C LEU A 129 18.44 21.78 -41.43
N LYS A 130 18.92 22.94 -40.98
CA LYS A 130 18.17 24.20 -41.08
C LYS A 130 17.96 24.64 -42.54
N SER A 131 18.98 24.52 -43.38
CA SER A 131 18.94 24.95 -44.79
C SER A 131 18.12 24.02 -45.69
N PHE A 132 17.94 22.75 -45.30
CA PHE A 132 17.16 21.75 -46.03
C PHE A 132 15.82 21.39 -45.36
N ASN A 133 15.20 22.33 -44.64
CA ASN A 133 13.87 22.17 -44.00
C ASN A 133 13.76 20.94 -43.07
N GLY A 134 14.83 20.59 -42.37
CA GLY A 134 14.89 19.43 -41.46
C GLY A 134 15.07 18.08 -42.16
N VAL A 135 15.28 18.07 -43.48
CA VAL A 135 15.52 16.85 -44.26
C VAL A 135 17.02 16.59 -44.32
N GLY A 136 17.46 15.52 -43.66
CA GLY A 136 18.85 15.11 -43.65
C GLY A 136 19.28 14.44 -44.97
N PRO A 137 20.58 14.36 -45.27
CA PRO A 137 21.07 13.77 -46.51
C PRO A 137 20.80 12.26 -46.61
N TYR A 138 20.55 11.61 -45.47
CA TYR A 138 20.27 10.17 -45.37
C TYR A 138 18.79 9.85 -45.13
N THR A 139 17.91 10.85 -45.07
CA THR A 139 16.47 10.58 -45.00
C THR A 139 16.01 10.19 -46.41
N SER A 140 15.77 8.89 -46.63
CA SER A 140 15.06 8.46 -47.83
C SER A 140 13.68 9.09 -47.81
N ARG A 141 13.32 9.82 -48.87
CA ARG A 141 11.92 10.12 -49.13
C ARG A 141 11.24 8.77 -49.36
N THR A 142 10.68 8.17 -48.33
CA THR A 142 9.72 7.09 -48.50
C THR A 142 8.50 7.74 -49.14
N SER A 143 8.43 7.64 -50.46
CA SER A 143 7.26 8.00 -51.25
C SER A 143 6.10 7.09 -50.85
N HIS A 144 5.15 7.65 -50.13
CA HIS A 144 3.77 7.16 -50.07
C HIS A 144 2.87 8.18 -50.76
#